data_AF-A0ABD3KKR1-F1
#
_entry.id   AF-A0ABD3KKR1-F1
#
_cell.length_a   1.000
_cell.length_b   1.000
_cell.length_c   1.000
_cell.angle_alpha   90.00
_cell.angle_beta   90.00
_cell.angle_gamma   90.00
#
_symmetry.space_group_name_H-M   'P 1'
#
loop_
_entity.id
_entity.type
_entity.pdbx_description
1 polymer ?
#
loop_
_entity_poly.entity_id
_entity_poly.type
_entity_poly.pdbx_seq_one_letter_code
_entity_poly.pdbx_strand_id
1 'polypeptide(L)'
;MAPWLERQIKVYMLMVLLCAGAWTSAVTPANSTLAEFEQWMARHGRIYKDNLEKPKRYGIFLETLRFIEDFNSKATNQSYKVGLNQFSDLTTEEFVSRYTGFRATSRSSNSSAATTFKYSTTQVPDSLNWVEKGVVGSIKDQGECGSCWAFAATATVESMLAMKTGKLVDLSEQQLIDCSKQNVGCKWGWTYRAYEYIAQNHGMTYESNYPYSGVEGPCNERAASIAVAQLKGYEKIPMSEDLVLQAVARQPVSVAIEGASPGFKQYSGGIFNGPCGETSNHIVVIVGYGKTPDGVDYWLLKNSWGETWGEKGYMRMLRNSGVQGGLCGLVTHATLPVLD
;
A
#
# COMPACT_ATOMS: atom_id res chain seq x y z
N MET A 1 37.25 35.14 -69.71
CA MET A 1 37.01 35.86 -68.44
C MET A 1 35.52 35.92 -68.21
N ALA A 2 35.03 35.15 -67.20
CA ALA A 2 33.73 35.22 -66.52
C ALA A 2 32.44 35.17 -67.38
N PRO A 3 31.25 34.72 -66.91
CA PRO A 3 30.85 34.28 -65.57
C PRO A 3 29.89 33.05 -65.65
N TRP A 4 30.39 31.82 -65.74
CA TRP A 4 29.52 30.62 -65.76
C TRP A 4 29.86 29.57 -64.69
N LEU A 5 30.94 29.76 -63.92
CA LEU A 5 31.34 28.84 -62.84
C LEU A 5 30.87 29.24 -61.44
N GLU A 6 30.41 30.49 -61.21
CA GLU A 6 30.03 30.95 -59.86
C GLU A 6 28.60 30.60 -59.43
N ARG A 7 27.73 30.15 -60.35
CA ARG A 7 26.32 29.88 -60.04
C ARG A 7 25.99 28.45 -59.61
N GLN A 8 26.85 27.46 -59.88
CA GLN A 8 26.58 26.07 -59.46
C GLN A 8 27.15 25.68 -58.09
N ILE A 9 28.15 26.41 -57.57
CA ILE A 9 28.74 26.11 -56.26
C ILE A 9 27.84 26.57 -55.09
N LYS A 10 27.02 27.61 -55.29
CA LYS A 10 26.14 28.15 -54.24
C LYS A 10 24.88 27.32 -53.98
N VAL A 11 24.47 26.43 -54.90
CA VAL A 11 23.26 25.61 -54.72
C VAL A 11 23.55 24.31 -53.96
N TYR A 12 24.75 23.72 -54.13
CA TYR A 12 25.13 22.52 -53.39
C TYR A 12 25.58 22.78 -51.95
N MET A 13 26.05 23.98 -51.64
CA MET A 13 26.43 24.36 -50.26
C MET A 13 25.23 24.66 -49.35
N LEU A 14 24.02 24.82 -49.90
CA LEU A 14 22.80 25.04 -49.10
C LEU A 14 22.03 23.75 -48.76
N MET A 15 22.28 22.62 -49.45
CA MET A 15 21.58 21.35 -49.18
C MET A 15 22.32 20.40 -48.23
N VAL A 16 23.60 20.65 -47.91
CA VAL A 16 24.35 19.82 -46.95
C VAL A 16 24.18 20.29 -45.49
N LEU A 17 23.53 21.44 -45.27
CA LEU A 17 23.27 21.99 -43.93
C LEU A 17 21.91 21.62 -43.31
N LEU A 18 21.13 20.74 -43.95
CA LEU A 18 19.79 20.31 -43.46
C LEU A 18 19.72 18.87 -42.95
N CYS A 19 20.83 18.15 -42.83
CA CYS A 19 20.87 16.77 -42.32
C CYS A 19 21.68 16.57 -41.03
N ALA A 20 21.95 17.64 -40.28
CA ALA A 20 22.43 17.53 -38.89
C ALA A 20 21.32 17.97 -37.92
N GLY A 21 20.13 17.39 -38.08
CA GLY A 21 19.12 17.37 -37.02
C GLY A 21 19.68 16.52 -35.90
N ALA A 22 20.34 17.19 -34.95
CA ALA A 22 20.84 16.59 -33.74
C ALA A 22 19.72 15.79 -33.09
N TRP A 23 19.95 14.50 -32.90
CA TRP A 23 19.29 13.74 -31.85
C TRP A 23 19.78 14.34 -30.54
N THR A 24 19.22 15.48 -30.14
CA THR A 24 19.36 15.96 -28.78
C THR A 24 18.50 15.04 -27.94
N SER A 25 19.12 14.04 -27.32
CA SER A 25 18.60 13.52 -26.06
C SER A 25 18.28 14.74 -25.21
N ALA A 26 17.01 14.96 -24.90
CA ALA A 26 16.59 16.10 -24.08
C ALA A 26 17.22 15.92 -22.70
N VAL A 27 18.38 16.53 -22.49
CA VAL A 27 18.94 16.70 -21.15
C VAL A 27 18.11 17.82 -20.52
N THR A 28 17.13 17.44 -19.71
CA THR A 28 16.43 18.39 -18.83
C THR A 28 17.48 19.15 -18.01
N PRO A 29 17.51 20.49 -18.07
CA PRO A 29 18.55 21.26 -17.39
C PRO A 29 18.46 21.02 -15.86
N ALA A 30 19.59 20.86 -15.18
CA ALA A 30 19.65 20.58 -13.74
C ALA A 30 18.86 21.58 -12.85
N ASN A 31 18.57 22.78 -13.35
CA ASN A 31 17.73 23.77 -12.67
C ASN A 31 16.23 23.39 -12.65
N SER A 32 15.72 22.59 -13.60
CA SER A 32 14.31 22.21 -13.63
C SER A 32 13.99 21.14 -12.57
N THR A 33 14.87 20.17 -12.36
CA THR A 33 14.65 19.08 -11.40
C THR A 33 14.80 19.55 -9.95
N LEU A 34 15.66 20.55 -9.69
CA LEU A 34 15.77 21.16 -8.36
C LEU A 34 14.48 21.92 -8.02
N ALA A 35 13.94 22.68 -8.97
CA ALA A 35 12.67 23.38 -8.78
C ALA A 35 11.51 22.38 -8.55
N GLU A 36 11.48 21.26 -9.28
CA GLU A 36 10.51 20.19 -9.06
C GLU A 36 10.63 19.56 -7.66
N PHE A 37 11.86 19.31 -7.19
CA PHE A 37 12.10 18.82 -5.83
C PHE A 37 11.61 19.81 -4.78
N GLU A 38 11.87 21.12 -4.95
CA GLU A 38 11.41 22.15 -4.01
C GLU A 38 9.89 22.29 -4.00
N GLN A 39 9.23 22.16 -5.15
CA GLN A 39 7.76 22.11 -5.24
C GLN A 39 7.20 20.85 -4.57
N TRP A 40 7.82 19.69 -4.79
CA TRP A 40 7.45 18.45 -4.13
C TRP A 40 7.63 18.54 -2.62
N MET A 41 8.75 19.12 -2.14
CA MET A 41 8.98 19.36 -0.71
C MET A 41 7.86 20.23 -0.11
N ALA A 42 7.51 21.33 -0.78
CA ALA A 42 6.45 22.23 -0.31
C ALA A 42 5.09 21.51 -0.26
N ARG A 43 4.77 20.70 -1.27
CA ARG A 43 3.52 19.92 -1.34
C ARG A 43 3.39 18.89 -0.22
N HIS A 44 4.51 18.25 0.15
CA HIS A 44 4.54 17.19 1.16
C HIS A 44 5.04 17.68 2.53
N GLY A 45 5.17 18.99 2.73
CA GLY A 45 5.61 19.58 4.01
C GLY A 45 7.01 19.14 4.45
N ARG A 46 7.91 18.84 3.51
CA ARG A 46 9.24 18.32 3.81
C ARG A 46 10.18 19.43 4.28
N ILE A 47 10.71 19.25 5.49
CA ILE A 47 11.74 20.09 6.10
C ILE A 47 12.87 19.16 6.54
N TYR A 48 14.09 19.45 6.10
CA TYR A 48 15.27 18.63 6.42
C TYR A 48 16.10 19.28 7.52
N LYS A 49 16.77 18.45 8.31
CA LYS A 49 17.48 18.88 9.52
C LYS A 49 18.61 19.85 9.22
N ASP A 50 19.38 19.58 8.15
CA ASP A 50 20.58 20.32 7.83
C ASP A 50 20.92 20.29 6.33
N ASN A 51 21.95 21.06 5.98
CA ASN A 51 22.46 21.20 4.62
C ASN A 51 23.19 19.94 4.09
N LEU A 52 23.34 18.89 4.90
CA LEU A 52 23.84 17.59 4.45
C LEU A 52 22.68 16.63 4.11
N GLU A 53 21.57 16.73 4.84
CA GLU A 53 20.39 15.92 4.56
C GLU A 53 19.67 16.33 3.27
N LYS A 54 19.45 17.64 3.02
CA LYS A 54 18.73 18.08 1.80
C LYS A 54 19.39 17.57 0.51
N PRO A 55 20.72 17.67 0.31
CA PRO A 55 21.37 17.09 -0.87
C PRO A 55 21.24 15.57 -0.98
N LYS A 56 21.32 14.83 0.13
CA LYS A 56 21.09 13.37 0.14
C LYS A 56 19.68 13.04 -0.35
N ARG A 57 18.68 13.72 0.23
CA ARG A 57 17.25 13.53 -0.08
C ARG A 57 16.96 13.90 -1.54
N TYR A 58 17.57 14.97 -2.04
CA TYR A 58 17.48 15.34 -3.44
C TYR A 58 18.07 14.27 -4.38
N GLY A 59 19.20 13.66 -4.03
CA GLY A 59 19.77 12.55 -4.79
C GLY A 59 18.81 11.35 -4.91
N ILE A 60 18.21 10.94 -3.79
CA ILE A 60 17.21 9.86 -3.77
C ILE A 60 15.95 10.23 -4.58
N PHE A 61 15.53 11.48 -4.48
CA PHE A 61 14.42 12.01 -5.27
C PHE A 61 14.69 11.92 -6.77
N LEU A 62 15.88 12.30 -7.22
CA LEU A 62 16.27 12.20 -8.64
C LEU A 62 16.28 10.75 -9.14
N GLU A 63 16.77 9.80 -8.32
CA GLU A 63 16.71 8.38 -8.65
C GLU A 63 15.27 7.88 -8.80
N THR A 64 14.40 8.31 -7.89
CA THR A 64 12.96 8.00 -7.94
C THR A 64 12.28 8.61 -9.16
N LEU A 65 12.58 9.87 -9.47
CA LEU A 65 12.04 10.57 -10.63
C LEU A 65 12.44 9.85 -11.92
N ARG A 66 13.72 9.48 -12.06
CA ARG A 66 14.19 8.72 -13.23
C ARG A 66 13.48 7.37 -13.36
N PHE A 67 13.27 6.65 -12.25
CA PHE A 67 12.48 5.42 -12.27
C PHE A 67 11.05 5.66 -12.76
N ILE A 68 10.39 6.72 -12.29
CA ILE A 68 9.03 7.07 -12.69
C ILE A 68 8.96 7.38 -14.19
N GLU A 69 9.90 8.17 -14.71
CA GLU A 69 9.98 8.52 -16.13
C GLU A 69 10.24 7.29 -17.01
N ASP A 70 11.20 6.44 -16.62
CA ASP A 70 11.54 5.21 -17.33
C ASP A 70 10.39 4.19 -17.30
N PHE A 71 9.66 4.11 -16.19
CA PHE A 71 8.53 3.20 -16.05
C PHE A 71 7.33 3.67 -16.87
N ASN A 72 6.97 4.95 -16.74
CA ASN A 72 5.79 5.52 -17.40
C ASN A 72 6.02 5.79 -18.90
N SER A 73 7.26 5.97 -19.37
CA SER A 73 7.54 6.10 -20.82
C SER A 73 7.23 4.82 -21.61
N LYS A 74 7.17 3.67 -20.92
CA LYS A 74 6.78 2.36 -21.49
C LYS A 74 5.27 2.12 -21.47
N ALA A 75 4.47 3.18 -21.24
CA ALA A 75 3.04 3.11 -20.91
C ALA A 75 2.13 2.35 -21.90
N THR A 76 2.52 2.17 -23.17
CA THR A 76 1.66 1.44 -24.13
C THR A 76 1.38 0.00 -23.71
N ASN A 77 2.18 -0.59 -22.81
CA ASN A 77 2.01 -1.96 -22.31
C ASN A 77 1.90 -2.06 -20.77
N GLN A 78 1.75 -0.94 -20.05
CA GLN A 78 1.69 -0.94 -18.58
C GLN A 78 0.23 -0.92 -18.08
N SER A 79 -0.12 -1.84 -17.19
CA SER A 79 -1.46 -1.90 -16.57
C SER A 79 -1.63 -0.92 -15.41
N TYR A 80 -0.54 -0.30 -14.94
CA TYR A 80 -0.52 0.70 -13.87
C TYR A 80 0.47 1.83 -14.14
N LYS A 81 0.38 2.87 -13.32
CA LYS A 81 1.30 4.01 -13.33
C LYS A 81 1.95 4.18 -11.96
N VAL A 82 3.13 4.77 -11.99
CA VAL A 82 3.83 5.26 -10.80
C VAL A 82 3.91 6.79 -10.83
N GLY A 83 4.15 7.42 -9.69
CA GLY A 83 4.26 8.87 -9.60
C GLY A 83 4.93 9.31 -8.31
N LEU A 84 5.32 10.59 -8.28
CA LEU A 84 5.89 11.19 -7.07
C LEU A 84 4.81 11.24 -5.98
N ASN A 85 5.16 10.75 -4.80
CA ASN A 85 4.32 10.76 -3.62
C ASN A 85 5.16 11.11 -2.38
N GLN A 86 4.59 10.99 -1.19
CA GLN A 86 5.28 11.35 0.05
C GLN A 86 6.57 10.55 0.29
N PHE A 87 6.77 9.39 -0.34
CA PHE A 87 7.92 8.51 -0.09
C PHE A 87 9.06 8.70 -1.10
N SER A 88 8.96 9.68 -2.00
CA SER A 88 9.90 9.83 -3.12
C SER A 88 11.32 10.29 -2.72
N ASP A 89 11.57 10.66 -1.46
CA ASP A 89 12.91 11.00 -0.95
C ASP A 89 13.53 9.95 0.00
N LEU A 90 12.91 8.77 0.08
CA LEU A 90 13.36 7.66 0.93
C LEU A 90 14.03 6.56 0.09
N THR A 91 15.02 5.86 0.64
CA THR A 91 15.44 4.59 0.04
C THR A 91 14.40 3.50 0.32
N THR A 92 14.54 2.31 -0.27
CA THR A 92 13.67 1.16 0.04
C THR A 92 13.84 0.71 1.49
N GLU A 93 15.06 0.72 2.01
CA GLU A 93 15.38 0.31 3.39
C GLU A 93 14.84 1.30 4.41
N GLU A 94 15.00 2.60 4.16
CA GLU A 94 14.38 3.65 4.99
C GLU A 94 12.86 3.54 4.97
N PHE A 95 12.27 3.26 3.80
CA PHE A 95 10.83 3.06 3.66
C PHE A 95 10.32 1.86 4.46
N VAL A 96 10.92 0.68 4.25
CA VAL A 96 10.54 -0.56 4.94
C VAL A 96 10.65 -0.40 6.45
N SER A 97 11.75 0.16 6.94
CA SER A 97 11.99 0.29 8.38
C SER A 97 11.03 1.25 9.11
N ARG A 98 10.36 2.17 8.38
CA ARG A 98 9.49 3.19 8.97
C ARG A 98 8.01 3.01 8.68
N TYR A 99 7.66 2.53 7.48
CA TYR A 99 6.28 2.54 6.97
C TYR A 99 5.70 1.14 6.76
N THR A 100 6.49 0.09 6.99
CA THR A 100 6.00 -1.30 6.99
C THR A 100 6.15 -1.90 8.40
N GLY A 101 5.52 -3.05 8.66
CA GLY A 101 5.38 -3.55 10.03
C GLY A 101 5.04 -5.02 10.12
N PHE A 102 5.40 -5.81 9.12
CA PHE A 102 5.17 -7.25 9.12
C PHE A 102 6.48 -8.02 8.92
N ARG A 103 6.57 -9.14 9.62
CA ARG A 103 7.70 -10.05 9.48
C ARG A 103 7.20 -11.48 9.65
N ALA A 104 7.31 -12.27 8.58
CA ALA A 104 7.11 -13.71 8.66
C ALA A 104 8.10 -14.32 9.68
N THR A 105 7.60 -15.07 10.66
CA THR A 105 8.39 -15.78 11.67
C THR A 105 8.04 -17.26 11.58
N SER A 106 9.02 -18.14 11.72
CA SER A 106 8.85 -19.59 11.49
C SER A 106 7.94 -20.32 12.49
N ARG A 107 7.47 -19.64 13.55
CA ARG A 107 6.62 -20.25 14.59
C ARG A 107 5.15 -19.98 14.33
N SER A 108 4.46 -20.98 13.78
CA SER A 108 3.01 -21.11 13.91
C SER A 108 2.67 -21.34 15.38
N SER A 109 2.05 -20.36 16.04
CA SER A 109 1.38 -20.61 17.32
C SER A 109 0.02 -21.28 17.04
N ASN A 110 -0.18 -22.47 17.60
CA ASN A 110 -1.52 -23.06 17.75
C ASN A 110 -2.21 -22.29 18.87
N SER A 111 -3.14 -21.41 18.51
CA SER A 111 -3.90 -20.57 19.43
C SER A 111 -5.31 -21.13 19.63
N SER A 112 -5.82 -21.06 20.86
CA SER A 112 -7.19 -21.46 21.19
C SER A 112 -8.26 -20.55 20.56
N ALA A 113 -7.89 -19.31 20.19
CA ALA A 113 -8.80 -18.37 19.53
C ALA A 113 -8.85 -18.57 18.00
N ALA A 114 -7.96 -19.41 17.44
CA ALA A 114 -8.00 -19.78 16.04
C ALA A 114 -9.14 -20.78 15.82
N THR A 115 -10.08 -20.45 14.94
CA THR A 115 -11.13 -21.36 14.52
C THR A 115 -10.81 -21.94 13.13
N THR A 116 -11.40 -23.10 12.82
CA THR A 116 -11.25 -23.72 11.50
C THR A 116 -11.96 -22.87 10.46
N PHE A 117 -11.27 -22.56 9.37
CA PHE A 117 -11.89 -21.93 8.20
C PHE A 117 -12.98 -22.85 7.65
N LYS A 118 -14.24 -22.46 7.79
CA LYS A 118 -15.42 -23.28 7.47
C LYS A 118 -16.25 -22.60 6.38
N TYR A 119 -15.72 -22.52 5.16
CA TYR A 119 -16.48 -21.95 4.06
C TYR A 119 -16.55 -22.87 2.85
N SER A 120 -17.77 -22.98 2.31
CA SER A 120 -18.15 -23.80 1.16
C SER A 120 -19.25 -23.09 0.33
N THR A 121 -19.01 -21.82 -0.02
CA THR A 121 -19.89 -21.12 -0.97
C THR A 121 -19.18 -21.05 -2.30
N THR A 122 -19.73 -21.72 -3.31
CA THR A 122 -19.15 -21.75 -4.66
C THR A 122 -19.56 -20.56 -5.53
N GLN A 123 -20.54 -19.75 -5.09
CA GLN A 123 -21.04 -18.61 -5.85
C GLN A 123 -20.77 -17.30 -5.11
N VAL A 124 -19.93 -16.47 -5.69
CA VAL A 124 -19.64 -15.10 -5.27
C VAL A 124 -20.04 -14.14 -6.39
N PRO A 125 -20.40 -12.88 -6.11
CA PRO A 125 -20.61 -11.87 -7.15
C PRO A 125 -19.39 -11.71 -8.07
N ASP A 126 -19.57 -11.21 -9.29
CA ASP A 126 -18.44 -10.90 -10.20
C ASP A 126 -17.59 -9.71 -9.72
N SER A 127 -18.22 -8.78 -9.00
CA SER A 127 -17.59 -7.61 -8.41
C SER A 127 -18.24 -7.26 -7.09
N LEU A 128 -17.44 -6.79 -6.14
CA LEU A 128 -17.89 -6.36 -4.83
C LEU A 128 -16.98 -5.24 -4.32
N ASN A 129 -17.58 -4.18 -3.78
CA ASN A 129 -16.87 -3.07 -3.16
C ASN A 129 -17.49 -2.75 -1.79
N TRP A 130 -16.83 -3.16 -0.70
CA TRP A 130 -17.31 -2.89 0.66
C TRP A 130 -17.25 -1.41 1.03
N VAL A 131 -16.42 -0.61 0.34
CA VAL A 131 -16.38 0.85 0.51
C VAL A 131 -17.71 1.47 0.09
N GLU A 132 -18.23 1.08 -1.09
CA GLU A 132 -19.55 1.53 -1.58
C GLU A 132 -20.72 1.01 -0.74
N LYS A 133 -20.54 -0.12 -0.04
CA LYS A 133 -21.52 -0.63 0.93
C LYS A 133 -21.49 0.15 2.26
N GLY A 134 -20.59 1.10 2.43
CA GLY A 134 -20.53 1.98 3.61
C GLY A 134 -20.04 1.30 4.88
N VAL A 135 -19.35 0.16 4.75
CA VAL A 135 -18.85 -0.60 5.92
C VAL A 135 -17.33 -0.49 6.10
N VAL A 136 -16.63 0.22 5.22
CA VAL A 136 -15.18 0.42 5.34
C VAL A 136 -14.91 1.83 5.86
N GLY A 137 -14.17 1.94 6.97
CA GLY A 137 -13.71 3.23 7.52
C GLY A 137 -12.89 4.05 6.53
N SER A 138 -12.67 5.33 6.83
CA SER A 138 -11.81 6.20 6.02
C SER A 138 -10.38 5.67 5.92
N ILE A 139 -9.63 6.17 4.93
CA ILE A 139 -8.18 5.95 4.88
C ILE A 139 -7.54 6.64 6.07
N LYS A 140 -6.56 5.97 6.67
CA LYS A 140 -5.75 6.49 7.77
C LYS A 140 -4.27 6.48 7.37
N ASP A 141 -3.45 7.14 8.17
CA ASP A 141 -2.00 7.22 7.97
C ASP A 141 -1.28 6.73 9.24
N GLN A 142 -0.53 5.64 9.09
CA GLN A 142 0.28 5.07 10.17
C GLN A 142 1.57 5.85 10.46
N GLY A 143 1.96 6.78 9.57
CA GLY A 143 3.21 7.52 9.72
C GLY A 143 4.46 6.62 9.85
N GLU A 144 5.46 7.11 10.58
CA GLU A 144 6.74 6.42 10.80
C GLU A 144 6.68 5.38 11.95
N CYS A 145 5.64 4.56 11.94
CA CYS A 145 5.45 3.46 12.88
C CYS A 145 5.08 2.19 12.10
N GLY A 146 5.79 1.09 12.32
CA GLY A 146 5.51 -0.23 11.72
C GLY A 146 4.28 -0.91 12.31
N SER A 147 3.14 -0.25 12.18
CA SER A 147 1.85 -0.60 12.79
C SER A 147 0.79 -1.00 11.76
N CYS A 148 1.15 -1.25 10.51
CA CYS A 148 0.22 -1.72 9.47
C CYS A 148 -0.64 -2.92 9.91
N TRP A 149 -0.09 -3.79 10.76
CA TRP A 149 -0.78 -4.92 11.37
C TRP A 149 -1.94 -4.48 12.29
N ALA A 150 -1.77 -3.39 13.04
CA ALA A 150 -2.81 -2.83 13.89
C ALA A 150 -3.90 -2.19 13.04
N PHE A 151 -3.54 -1.35 12.06
CA PHE A 151 -4.49 -0.73 11.14
C PHE A 151 -5.33 -1.75 10.37
N ALA A 152 -4.71 -2.80 9.84
CA ALA A 152 -5.44 -3.84 9.12
C ALA A 152 -6.36 -4.66 10.03
N ALA A 153 -5.94 -4.95 11.26
CA ALA A 153 -6.79 -5.61 12.24
C ALA A 153 -7.99 -4.72 12.62
N THR A 154 -7.75 -3.46 12.96
CA THR A 154 -8.79 -2.49 13.29
C THR A 154 -9.80 -2.33 12.16
N ALA A 155 -9.34 -2.10 10.92
CA ALA A 155 -10.22 -1.88 9.78
C ALA A 155 -11.15 -3.07 9.47
N THR A 156 -10.68 -4.31 9.66
CA THR A 156 -11.52 -5.50 9.48
C THR A 156 -12.54 -5.66 10.61
N VAL A 157 -12.16 -5.35 11.86
CA VAL A 157 -13.08 -5.36 13.03
C VAL A 157 -14.16 -4.29 12.90
N GLU A 158 -13.79 -3.07 12.53
CA GLU A 158 -14.74 -1.98 12.22
C GLU A 158 -15.74 -2.41 11.15
N SER A 159 -15.24 -3.00 10.06
CA SER A 159 -16.09 -3.41 8.95
C SER A 159 -17.10 -4.48 9.37
N MET A 160 -16.64 -5.49 10.09
CA MET A 160 -17.53 -6.53 10.61
C MET A 160 -18.56 -5.97 11.59
N LEU A 161 -18.16 -5.04 12.46
CA LEU A 161 -19.08 -4.41 13.42
C LEU A 161 -20.13 -3.59 12.68
N ALA A 162 -19.73 -2.83 11.65
CA ALA A 162 -20.64 -2.09 10.79
C ALA A 162 -21.62 -3.02 10.06
N MET A 163 -21.15 -4.16 9.55
CA MET A 163 -22.01 -5.16 8.90
C MET A 163 -23.01 -5.80 9.87
N LYS A 164 -22.61 -6.06 11.12
CA LYS A 164 -23.49 -6.66 12.14
C LYS A 164 -24.51 -5.68 12.71
N THR A 165 -24.10 -4.42 12.92
CA THR A 165 -24.89 -3.43 13.68
C THR A 165 -25.52 -2.35 12.81
N GLY A 166 -25.10 -2.22 11.56
CA GLY A 166 -25.44 -1.10 10.68
C GLY A 166 -24.73 0.21 11.02
N LYS A 167 -23.81 0.23 12.01
CA LYS A 167 -23.10 1.43 12.44
C LYS A 167 -21.59 1.26 12.27
N LEU A 168 -21.02 2.05 11.36
CA LEU A 168 -19.58 2.20 11.25
C LEU A 168 -19.06 3.04 12.42
N VAL A 169 -17.99 2.56 13.04
CA VAL A 169 -17.33 3.21 14.18
C VAL A 169 -15.83 3.30 13.90
N ASP A 170 -15.19 4.24 14.59
CA ASP A 170 -13.75 4.46 14.51
C ASP A 170 -13.07 3.88 15.76
N LEU A 171 -12.30 2.80 15.59
CA LEU A 171 -11.68 2.04 16.66
C LEU A 171 -10.18 2.37 16.80
N SER A 172 -9.63 2.19 18.00
CA SER A 172 -8.26 2.61 18.31
C SER A 172 -7.21 1.62 17.82
N GLU A 173 -6.38 2.03 16.84
CA GLU A 173 -5.15 1.32 16.50
C GLU A 173 -4.11 1.39 17.63
N GLN A 174 -4.06 2.52 18.35
CA GLN A 174 -3.08 2.74 19.43
C GLN A 174 -3.23 1.73 20.58
N GLN A 175 -4.47 1.37 20.93
CA GLN A 175 -4.72 0.31 21.91
C GLN A 175 -4.01 -0.99 21.49
N LEU A 176 -4.09 -1.38 20.21
CA LEU A 176 -3.42 -2.60 19.74
C LEU A 176 -1.90 -2.46 19.86
N ILE A 177 -1.35 -1.33 19.41
CA ILE A 177 0.09 -1.04 19.44
C ILE A 177 0.63 -1.14 20.87
N ASP A 178 -0.06 -0.55 21.84
CA ASP A 178 0.41 -0.49 23.23
C ASP A 178 0.07 -1.75 24.04
N CYS A 179 -1.04 -2.43 23.74
CA CYS A 179 -1.59 -3.48 24.61
C CYS A 179 -1.47 -4.91 24.06
N SER A 180 -1.37 -5.11 22.73
CA SER A 180 -1.22 -6.44 22.14
C SER A 180 0.22 -6.95 22.30
N LYS A 181 0.55 -7.45 23.51
CA LYS A 181 1.94 -7.79 23.90
C LYS A 181 2.58 -8.95 23.15
N GLN A 182 1.81 -9.73 22.37
CA GLN A 182 2.38 -10.71 21.45
C GLN A 182 2.91 -10.06 20.16
N ASN A 183 2.48 -8.85 19.84
CA ASN A 183 3.06 -8.00 18.81
C ASN A 183 4.13 -7.08 19.40
N VAL A 184 4.89 -6.41 18.54
CA VAL A 184 6.03 -5.57 18.95
C VAL A 184 5.82 -4.15 18.45
N GLY A 185 4.77 -3.50 18.97
CA GLY A 185 4.45 -2.09 18.78
C GLY A 185 4.69 -1.58 17.36
N CYS A 186 5.54 -0.56 17.23
CA CYS A 186 5.92 0.07 15.97
C CYS A 186 7.02 -0.68 15.17
N LYS A 187 7.45 -1.87 15.60
CA LYS A 187 8.51 -2.62 14.90
C LYS A 187 7.92 -3.64 13.94
N TRP A 188 7.02 -4.49 14.45
CA TRP A 188 6.32 -5.48 13.63
C TRP A 188 5.17 -6.14 14.41
N GLY A 189 4.23 -6.72 13.69
CA GLY A 189 3.15 -7.49 14.27
C GLY A 189 2.40 -8.35 13.26
N TRP A 190 1.39 -9.04 13.78
CA TRP A 190 0.49 -9.94 13.06
C TRP A 190 -0.95 -9.57 13.42
N THR A 191 -1.82 -9.51 12.42
CA THR A 191 -3.26 -9.26 12.64
C THR A 191 -3.91 -10.33 13.49
N TYR A 192 -3.52 -11.60 13.32
CA TYR A 192 -4.08 -12.67 14.13
C TYR A 192 -3.79 -12.52 15.63
N ARG A 193 -2.62 -12.00 16.01
CA ARG A 193 -2.26 -11.72 17.41
C ARG A 193 -3.03 -10.54 17.96
N ALA A 194 -3.37 -9.57 17.11
CA ALA A 194 -4.29 -8.51 17.47
C ALA A 194 -5.69 -9.08 17.74
N TYR A 195 -6.21 -9.95 16.87
CA TYR A 195 -7.51 -10.60 17.10
C TYR A 195 -7.52 -11.47 18.35
N GLU A 196 -6.43 -12.21 18.63
CA GLU A 196 -6.27 -12.96 19.89
C GLU A 196 -6.37 -12.06 21.11
N TYR A 197 -5.68 -10.92 21.09
CA TYR A 197 -5.75 -9.93 22.17
C TYR A 197 -7.19 -9.43 22.37
N ILE A 198 -7.86 -9.05 21.28
CA ILE A 198 -9.25 -8.55 21.32
C ILE A 198 -10.21 -9.61 21.87
N ALA A 199 -10.02 -10.88 21.49
CA ALA A 199 -10.86 -11.99 21.93
C ALA A 199 -10.58 -12.43 23.39
N GLN A 200 -9.32 -12.39 23.83
CA GLN A 200 -8.92 -12.89 25.15
C GLN A 200 -9.03 -11.85 26.26
N ASN A 201 -8.88 -10.55 25.97
CA ASN A 201 -8.77 -9.52 26.99
C ASN A 201 -9.22 -8.14 26.47
N HIS A 202 -10.52 -7.84 26.61
CA HIS A 202 -11.12 -6.48 26.66
C HIS A 202 -11.64 -5.85 25.36
N GLY A 203 -11.74 -6.56 24.24
CA GLY A 203 -12.27 -5.94 23.03
C GLY A 203 -11.43 -4.75 22.54
N MET A 204 -12.03 -3.86 21.76
CA MET A 204 -11.44 -2.60 21.34
C MET A 204 -12.28 -1.41 21.80
N THR A 205 -11.62 -0.31 22.16
CA THR A 205 -12.24 1.01 22.42
C THR A 205 -12.28 1.86 21.15
N TYR A 206 -13.06 2.94 21.18
CA TYR A 206 -13.03 3.98 20.15
C TYR A 206 -11.70 4.72 20.07
N GLU A 207 -11.35 5.18 18.87
CA GLU A 207 -10.22 6.07 18.60
C GLU A 207 -10.28 7.34 19.46
N SER A 208 -11.46 7.93 19.65
CA SER A 208 -11.63 9.13 20.48
C SER A 208 -11.29 8.94 21.97
N ASN A 209 -11.29 7.69 22.46
CA ASN A 209 -10.97 7.36 23.85
C ASN A 209 -9.48 6.96 24.01
N TYR A 210 -8.88 6.44 22.95
CA TYR A 210 -7.45 6.07 22.93
C TYR A 210 -6.83 6.49 21.58
N PRO A 211 -6.54 7.79 21.40
CA PRO A 211 -6.13 8.33 20.10
C PRO A 211 -4.78 7.81 19.61
N TYR A 212 -4.63 7.75 18.29
CA TYR A 212 -3.39 7.41 17.62
C TYR A 212 -2.28 8.44 17.88
N SER A 213 -1.13 7.94 18.33
CA SER A 213 0.06 8.75 18.59
C SER A 213 1.24 8.41 17.68
N GLY A 214 1.18 7.29 16.95
CA GLY A 214 2.25 6.86 16.05
C GLY A 214 3.54 6.45 16.76
N VAL A 215 3.49 6.21 18.08
CA VAL A 215 4.62 5.76 18.89
C VAL A 215 4.17 4.67 19.86
N GLU A 216 5.04 3.72 20.14
CA GLU A 216 4.77 2.68 21.15
C GLU A 216 4.87 3.29 22.55
N GLY A 217 3.83 3.08 23.35
CA GLY A 217 3.73 3.52 24.74
C GLY A 217 3.30 2.40 25.70
N PRO A 218 3.24 2.70 27.00
CA PRO A 218 2.62 1.79 27.96
C PRO A 218 1.12 1.64 27.67
N CYS A 219 0.58 0.44 27.85
CA CYS A 219 -0.85 0.18 27.69
C CYS A 219 -1.66 1.00 28.69
N ASN A 220 -2.55 1.87 28.19
CA ASN A 220 -3.52 2.57 29.02
C ASN A 220 -4.72 1.65 29.30
N GLU A 221 -4.60 0.83 30.35
CA GLU A 221 -5.62 -0.15 30.75
C GLU A 221 -6.98 0.49 31.06
N ARG A 222 -6.99 1.72 31.60
CA ARG A 222 -8.24 2.44 31.88
C ARG A 222 -8.98 2.74 30.57
N ALA A 223 -8.30 3.28 29.57
CA ALA A 223 -8.92 3.53 28.26
C ALA A 223 -9.33 2.21 27.59
N ALA A 224 -8.46 1.19 27.61
CA ALA A 224 -8.72 -0.12 27.01
C ALA A 224 -9.89 -0.88 27.67
N SER A 225 -10.23 -0.58 28.94
CA SER A 225 -11.34 -1.24 29.65
C SER A 225 -12.73 -0.90 29.09
N ILE A 226 -12.85 0.18 28.29
CA ILE A 226 -14.11 0.60 27.66
C ILE A 226 -14.26 -0.11 26.30
N ALA A 227 -14.66 -1.37 26.36
CA ALA A 227 -14.83 -2.23 25.19
C ALA A 227 -16.10 -1.90 24.40
N VAL A 228 -15.97 -1.64 23.10
CA VAL A 228 -17.11 -1.37 22.18
C VAL A 228 -17.16 -2.34 20.99
N ALA A 229 -16.09 -3.09 20.75
CA ALA A 229 -16.04 -4.20 19.80
C ALA A 229 -15.39 -5.41 20.48
N GLN A 230 -16.02 -6.58 20.44
CA GLN A 230 -15.45 -7.83 20.96
C GLN A 230 -15.45 -8.91 19.89
N LEU A 231 -14.43 -9.75 19.89
CA LEU A 231 -14.30 -10.87 18.97
C LEU A 231 -14.49 -12.18 19.73
N LYS A 232 -15.11 -13.15 19.06
CA LYS A 232 -15.10 -14.54 19.49
C LYS A 232 -13.75 -15.21 19.19
N GLY A 233 -13.09 -14.75 18.14
CA GLY A 233 -11.80 -15.26 17.69
C GLY A 233 -11.48 -14.79 16.29
N TYR A 234 -10.76 -15.63 15.56
CA TYR A 234 -10.37 -15.36 14.18
C TYR A 234 -10.25 -16.63 13.37
N GLU A 235 -10.16 -16.47 12.06
CA GLU A 235 -9.86 -17.55 11.12
C GLU A 235 -8.61 -17.23 10.32
N LYS A 236 -7.79 -18.26 10.08
CA LYS A 236 -6.70 -18.23 9.09
C LYS A 236 -7.25 -18.84 7.81
N ILE A 237 -7.20 -18.10 6.72
CA ILE A 237 -7.62 -18.60 5.42
C ILE A 237 -6.48 -19.44 4.84
N PRO A 238 -6.72 -20.68 4.39
CA PRO A 238 -5.70 -21.45 3.70
C PRO A 238 -5.20 -20.71 2.46
N MET A 239 -3.94 -20.92 2.08
CA MET A 239 -3.31 -20.26 0.93
C MET A 239 -3.98 -20.69 -0.39
N SER A 240 -5.04 -19.97 -0.75
CA SER A 240 -5.87 -20.21 -1.93
C SER A 240 -6.59 -18.92 -2.30
N GLU A 241 -6.39 -18.47 -3.54
CA GLU A 241 -7.04 -17.27 -4.05
C GLU A 241 -8.58 -17.41 -4.08
N ASP A 242 -9.09 -18.60 -4.39
CA ASP A 242 -10.52 -18.91 -4.35
C ASP A 242 -11.12 -18.83 -2.94
N LEU A 243 -10.41 -19.34 -1.92
CA LEU A 243 -10.89 -19.27 -0.54
C LEU A 243 -10.84 -17.84 -0.01
N VAL A 244 -9.81 -17.07 -0.37
CA VAL A 244 -9.74 -15.64 -0.07
C VAL A 244 -10.88 -14.88 -0.76
N LEU A 245 -11.19 -15.19 -2.02
CA LEU A 245 -12.32 -14.59 -2.74
C LEU A 245 -13.66 -14.87 -2.05
N GLN A 246 -13.89 -16.12 -1.62
CA GLN A 246 -15.09 -16.50 -0.88
C GLN A 246 -15.20 -15.80 0.48
N ALA A 247 -14.07 -15.55 1.15
CA ALA A 247 -14.05 -14.79 2.39
C ALA A 247 -14.35 -13.30 2.14
N VAL A 248 -13.68 -12.70 1.14
CA VAL A 248 -13.89 -11.29 0.76
C VAL A 248 -15.33 -11.03 0.33
N ALA A 249 -15.98 -12.01 -0.31
CA ALA A 249 -17.40 -11.92 -0.66
C ALA A 249 -18.34 -11.77 0.54
N ARG A 250 -17.87 -12.05 1.76
CA ARG A 250 -18.64 -11.93 3.01
C ARG A 250 -18.21 -10.78 3.90
N GLN A 251 -16.95 -10.40 3.88
CA GLN A 251 -16.40 -9.32 4.71
C GLN A 251 -14.99 -8.95 4.24
N PRO A 252 -14.46 -7.76 4.58
CA PRO A 252 -13.06 -7.44 4.33
C PRO A 252 -12.08 -8.42 5.01
N VAL A 253 -10.95 -8.68 4.34
CA VAL A 253 -9.94 -9.66 4.77
C VAL A 253 -8.58 -8.99 4.91
N SER A 254 -7.88 -9.24 6.02
CA SER A 254 -6.50 -8.79 6.20
C SER A 254 -5.54 -9.73 5.49
N VAL A 255 -4.56 -9.18 4.77
CA VAL A 255 -3.55 -9.93 4.03
C VAL A 255 -2.16 -9.33 4.19
N ALA A 256 -1.13 -10.18 4.23
CA ALA A 256 0.26 -9.73 4.11
C ALA A 256 0.70 -9.69 2.64
N ILE A 257 1.55 -8.73 2.30
CA ILE A 257 2.08 -8.52 0.96
C ILE A 257 3.55 -8.07 1.01
N GLU A 258 4.28 -8.28 -0.08
CA GLU A 258 5.52 -7.57 -0.37
C GLU A 258 5.19 -6.15 -0.85
N GLY A 259 5.29 -5.16 0.03
CA GLY A 259 4.88 -3.77 -0.21
C GLY A 259 6.03 -2.78 -0.41
N ALA A 260 7.24 -3.24 -0.71
CA ALA A 260 8.45 -2.42 -0.74
C ALA A 260 9.10 -2.28 -2.13
N SER A 261 8.65 -3.03 -3.14
CA SER A 261 9.12 -2.83 -4.51
C SER A 261 8.94 -1.36 -4.97
N PRO A 262 9.84 -0.82 -5.81
CA PRO A 262 9.73 0.56 -6.28
C PRO A 262 8.38 0.89 -6.92
N GLY A 263 7.81 -0.05 -7.68
CA GLY A 263 6.50 0.08 -8.30
C GLY A 263 5.37 0.17 -7.28
N PHE A 264 5.41 -0.64 -6.21
CA PHE A 264 4.42 -0.59 -5.13
C PHE A 264 4.53 0.71 -4.34
N LYS A 265 5.75 1.05 -3.92
CA LYS A 265 6.04 2.27 -3.15
C LYS A 265 5.59 3.53 -3.89
N GLN A 266 5.81 3.62 -5.20
CA GLN A 266 5.46 4.78 -6.04
C GLN A 266 4.13 4.63 -6.79
N TYR A 267 3.31 3.63 -6.46
CA TYR A 267 2.04 3.40 -7.15
C TYR A 267 1.13 4.64 -7.11
N SER A 268 0.57 4.99 -8.27
CA SER A 268 -0.34 6.14 -8.42
C SER A 268 -1.70 5.77 -9.00
N GLY A 269 -1.84 4.63 -9.68
CA GLY A 269 -3.13 4.13 -10.15
C GLY A 269 -3.04 3.04 -11.21
N GLY A 270 -4.18 2.43 -11.53
CA GLY A 270 -4.29 1.30 -12.46
C GLY A 270 -4.20 -0.07 -11.78
N ILE A 271 -4.10 -1.15 -12.55
CA ILE A 271 -4.00 -2.51 -12.02
C ILE A 271 -2.53 -2.89 -11.80
N PHE A 272 -2.09 -2.84 -10.54
CA PHE A 272 -0.73 -3.22 -10.19
C PHE A 272 -0.49 -4.70 -10.50
N ASN A 273 0.51 -4.99 -11.33
CA ASN A 273 0.87 -6.35 -11.75
C ASN A 273 2.34 -6.70 -11.45
N GLY A 274 3.00 -5.98 -10.55
CA GLY A 274 4.40 -6.18 -10.18
C GLY A 274 5.39 -5.40 -11.06
N PRO A 275 6.69 -5.73 -11.01
CA PRO A 275 7.28 -6.83 -10.25
C PRO A 275 7.24 -6.59 -8.73
N CYS A 276 7.17 -7.67 -7.96
CA CYS A 276 7.27 -7.69 -6.51
C CYS A 276 7.81 -9.04 -6.05
N GLY A 277 8.39 -9.09 -4.84
CA GLY A 277 8.89 -10.33 -4.25
C GLY A 277 7.79 -11.15 -3.58
N GLU A 278 8.15 -12.31 -3.03
CA GLU A 278 7.23 -13.16 -2.24
C GLU A 278 7.36 -12.92 -0.72
N THR A 279 8.47 -12.31 -0.27
CA THR A 279 8.70 -12.04 1.15
C THR A 279 7.87 -10.84 1.60
N SER A 280 6.72 -11.14 2.22
CA SER A 280 5.84 -10.11 2.75
C SER A 280 6.49 -9.31 3.88
N ASN A 281 6.29 -7.99 3.84
CA ASN A 281 6.79 -7.02 4.82
C ASN A 281 5.72 -6.02 5.28
N HIS A 282 4.56 -6.00 4.63
CA HIS A 282 3.45 -5.10 4.90
C HIS A 282 2.13 -5.85 5.03
N ILE A 283 1.14 -5.27 5.72
CA ILE A 283 -0.22 -5.82 5.82
C ILE A 283 -1.21 -4.76 5.35
N VAL A 284 -2.13 -5.17 4.49
CA VAL A 284 -3.24 -4.37 3.97
C VAL A 284 -4.56 -5.12 4.14
N VAL A 285 -5.67 -4.50 3.71
CA VAL A 285 -7.00 -5.13 3.75
C VAL A 285 -7.58 -5.23 2.35
N ILE A 286 -8.00 -6.41 1.94
CA ILE A 286 -8.84 -6.59 0.75
C ILE A 286 -10.26 -6.15 1.13
N VAL A 287 -10.73 -5.07 0.51
CA VAL A 287 -12.05 -4.47 0.74
C VAL A 287 -12.99 -4.66 -0.45
N GLY A 288 -12.56 -5.42 -1.45
CA GLY A 288 -13.36 -5.70 -2.62
C GLY A 288 -12.55 -6.38 -3.71
N TYR A 289 -13.23 -6.63 -4.82
CA TYR A 289 -12.66 -7.14 -6.05
C TYR A 289 -13.57 -6.79 -7.22
N GLY A 290 -13.05 -6.92 -8.43
CA GLY A 290 -13.86 -6.75 -9.62
C GLY A 290 -13.11 -7.14 -10.88
N LYS A 291 -13.66 -6.68 -12.00
CA LYS A 291 -13.12 -6.90 -13.33
C LYS A 291 -13.12 -5.59 -14.10
N THR A 292 -12.05 -5.27 -14.80
CA THR A 292 -11.99 -4.10 -15.69
C THR A 292 -12.84 -4.34 -16.95
N PRO A 293 -13.20 -3.28 -17.72
CA PRO A 293 -13.96 -3.45 -18.96
C PRO A 293 -13.31 -4.38 -19.99
N ASP A 294 -11.98 -4.47 -20.00
CA ASP A 294 -11.15 -5.35 -20.83
C ASP A 294 -10.95 -6.75 -20.22
N GLY A 295 -11.60 -7.06 -19.10
CA GLY A 295 -11.68 -8.41 -18.56
C GLY A 295 -10.62 -8.77 -17.52
N VAL A 296 -9.82 -7.81 -17.04
CA VAL A 296 -8.75 -8.04 -16.06
C VAL A 296 -9.34 -8.06 -14.64
N ASP A 297 -9.18 -9.20 -13.96
CA ASP A 297 -9.58 -9.36 -12.56
C ASP A 297 -8.65 -8.60 -11.61
N TYR A 298 -9.20 -7.94 -10.60
CA TYR A 298 -8.43 -7.23 -9.59
C TYR A 298 -8.98 -7.39 -8.18
N TRP A 299 -8.08 -7.30 -7.20
CA TRP A 299 -8.35 -7.02 -5.79
C TRP A 299 -8.39 -5.52 -5.55
N LEU A 300 -9.32 -5.03 -4.72
CA LEU A 300 -9.32 -3.67 -4.20
C LEU A 300 -8.74 -3.67 -2.78
N LEU A 301 -7.59 -3.04 -2.62
CA LEU A 301 -6.83 -3.01 -1.37
C LEU A 301 -6.96 -1.65 -0.69
N LYS A 302 -7.26 -1.65 0.61
CA LYS A 302 -7.16 -0.51 1.50
C LYS A 302 -5.78 -0.51 2.18
N ASN A 303 -5.04 0.59 2.03
CA ASN A 303 -3.73 0.79 2.67
C ASN A 303 -3.85 1.73 3.89
N SER A 304 -2.74 1.91 4.62
CA SER A 304 -2.62 2.74 5.84
C SER A 304 -1.55 3.83 5.71
N TRP A 305 -1.34 4.34 4.51
CA TRP A 305 -0.32 5.35 4.19
C TRP A 305 -0.92 6.71 3.81
N GLY A 306 -2.14 6.99 4.26
CA GLY A 306 -2.85 8.22 3.91
C GLY A 306 -3.34 8.27 2.46
N GLU A 307 -4.13 9.29 2.15
CA GLU A 307 -4.79 9.44 0.84
C GLU A 307 -3.86 9.94 -0.26
N THR A 308 -2.66 10.41 0.08
CA THR A 308 -1.67 10.91 -0.88
C THR A 308 -0.93 9.80 -1.62
N TRP A 309 -1.04 8.55 -1.15
CA TRP A 309 -0.50 7.37 -1.82
C TRP A 309 -1.58 6.65 -2.63
N GLY A 310 -1.23 6.15 -3.81
CA GLY A 310 -2.12 5.35 -4.66
C GLY A 310 -3.39 6.06 -5.10
N GLU A 311 -4.47 5.29 -5.26
CA GLU A 311 -5.78 5.77 -5.68
C GLU A 311 -6.56 6.28 -4.46
N LYS A 312 -6.13 7.41 -3.90
CA LYS A 312 -6.66 7.96 -2.63
C LYS A 312 -6.54 6.98 -1.46
N GLY A 313 -5.36 6.39 -1.27
CA GLY A 313 -5.07 5.39 -0.24
C GLY A 313 -5.43 3.95 -0.60
N TYR A 314 -6.05 3.74 -1.76
CA TYR A 314 -6.37 2.41 -2.27
C TYR A 314 -5.42 1.96 -3.38
N MET A 315 -5.41 0.66 -3.64
CA MET A 315 -4.72 0.07 -4.79
C MET A 315 -5.60 -0.99 -5.41
N ARG A 316 -5.65 -1.02 -6.74
CA ARG A 316 -6.14 -2.17 -7.49
C ARG A 316 -4.96 -3.06 -7.86
N MET A 317 -4.98 -4.31 -7.44
CA MET A 317 -3.91 -5.28 -7.67
C MET A 317 -4.43 -6.43 -8.51
N LEU A 318 -3.65 -6.91 -9.48
CA LEU A 318 -4.02 -8.02 -10.35
C LEU A 318 -4.39 -9.27 -9.52
N ARG A 319 -5.57 -9.81 -9.80
CA ARG A 319 -6.08 -11.07 -9.27
C ARG A 319 -5.98 -12.16 -10.34
N ASN A 320 -5.90 -13.42 -9.95
CA ASN A 320 -5.74 -14.55 -10.88
C ASN A 320 -4.43 -14.46 -11.69
N SER A 321 -3.34 -14.03 -11.04
CA SER A 321 -2.03 -13.84 -11.69
C SER A 321 -1.33 -15.14 -12.09
N GLY A 322 -1.84 -16.29 -11.65
CA GLY A 322 -1.20 -17.61 -11.82
C GLY A 322 -0.10 -17.91 -10.80
N VAL A 323 0.19 -16.98 -9.88
CA VAL A 323 1.16 -17.19 -8.79
C VAL A 323 0.46 -17.91 -7.63
N GLN A 324 1.02 -19.03 -7.16
CA GLN A 324 0.40 -19.87 -6.12
C GLN A 324 0.11 -19.10 -4.80
N GLY A 325 1.04 -18.23 -4.39
CA GLY A 325 0.88 -17.37 -3.20
C GLY A 325 0.06 -16.10 -3.45
N GLY A 326 -0.54 -15.94 -4.64
CA GLY A 326 -1.07 -14.67 -5.12
C GLY A 326 0.05 -13.70 -5.49
N LEU A 327 -0.27 -12.68 -6.29
CA LEU A 327 0.70 -11.64 -6.63
C LEU A 327 1.26 -10.99 -5.34
N CYS A 328 2.58 -10.83 -5.25
CA CYS A 328 3.28 -10.30 -4.07
C CYS A 328 3.08 -11.09 -2.76
N GLY A 329 2.69 -12.37 -2.85
CA GLY A 329 2.41 -13.20 -1.67
C GLY A 329 1.07 -12.91 -0.99
N LEU A 330 0.16 -12.21 -1.66
CA LEU A 330 -1.10 -11.69 -1.10
C LEU A 330 -2.00 -12.72 -0.40
N VAL A 331 -1.95 -14.01 -0.77
CA VAL A 331 -2.77 -15.04 -0.12
C VAL A 331 -1.99 -15.94 0.85
N THR A 332 -0.72 -15.64 1.11
CA THR A 332 0.15 -16.44 2.01
C THR A 332 -0.25 -16.31 3.49
N HIS A 333 -0.73 -15.13 3.89
CA HIS A 333 -1.08 -14.81 5.27
C HIS A 333 -2.40 -14.02 5.33
N ALA A 334 -3.48 -14.67 4.91
CA ALA A 334 -4.82 -14.10 4.96
C ALA A 334 -5.56 -14.48 6.24
N THR A 335 -6.12 -13.50 6.94
CA THR A 335 -6.85 -13.70 8.20
C THR A 335 -8.07 -12.79 8.28
N LEU A 336 -9.08 -13.24 9.02
CA LEU A 336 -10.29 -12.48 9.26
C LEU A 336 -10.74 -12.61 10.72
N PRO A 337 -11.31 -11.55 11.33
CA PRO A 337 -11.92 -11.65 12.65
C PRO A 337 -13.23 -12.44 12.59
N VAL A 338 -13.68 -12.94 13.75
CA VAL A 338 -15.02 -13.53 13.94
C VAL A 338 -15.69 -12.82 15.11
N LEU A 339 -16.80 -12.13 14.85
CA LEU A 339 -17.64 -11.51 15.91
C LEU A 339 -18.37 -12.61 16.68
N ASP A 340 -18.71 -12.30 17.93
CA ASP A 340 -19.64 -13.11 18.73
C ASP A 340 -21.05 -13.20 18.12
#